data_AF-A0A6N7Q0B5-F1
#
_entry.id   AF-A0A6N7Q0B5-F1
#
_cell.length_a   1.000
_cell.length_b   1.000
_cell.length_c   1.000
_cell.angle_alpha   90.00
_cell.angle_beta   90.00
_cell.angle_gamma   90.00
#
_symmetry.space_group_name_H-M   'P 1'
#
loop_
_entity.id
_entity.type
_entity.pdbx_description
1 polymer ?
#
loop_
_entity_poly.entity_id
_entity_poly.type
_entity_poly.pdbx_seq_one_letter_code
_entity_poly.pdbx_strand_id
1 'polypeptide(L)'
;MIARATNCRPRVARPRLRQLNAWRRRRAMTRVWGMKPTHRRRIVSFVSCMVVAFAVAFTSPASAIADTDTPDARQADPAPGERALVGRLVAPCCWQQTLDVHAGPMADALRAEVRRRLWAGEAAEVIEADFTARYGPRVRAVPDGNPIVGVALGLVVLSFFAAGGLFVVVRRWRRAAGTGASAPPSEAARDAYDERLDDELRAMSS
;
A
#
# COMPACT_ATOMS: atom_id res chain seq x y z
N MET A 1 81.06 -40.28 -23.71
CA MET A 1 80.32 -39.01 -23.55
C MET A 1 79.37 -38.87 -24.73
N ILE A 2 78.10 -39.19 -24.51
CA ILE A 2 76.93 -38.27 -24.57
C ILE A 2 76.45 -37.93 -26.00
N ALA A 3 75.40 -38.66 -26.40
CA ALA A 3 74.16 -38.23 -27.07
C ALA A 3 74.20 -37.14 -28.15
N ARG A 4 73.54 -37.39 -29.30
CA ARG A 4 72.10 -37.05 -29.48
C ARG A 4 71.56 -37.51 -30.83
N ALA A 5 70.49 -38.28 -30.75
CA ALA A 5 69.52 -38.51 -31.81
C ALA A 5 68.61 -37.29 -32.01
N THR A 6 67.73 -37.41 -33.00
CA THR A 6 66.59 -36.53 -33.39
C THR A 6 67.01 -35.41 -34.35
N ASN A 7 66.31 -35.11 -35.44
CA ASN A 7 64.85 -35.05 -35.55
C ASN A 7 64.45 -34.85 -37.03
N CYS A 8 63.87 -35.86 -37.69
CA CYS A 8 63.09 -35.66 -38.91
C CYS A 8 61.61 -35.64 -38.50
N ARG A 9 60.98 -34.45 -38.54
CA ARG A 9 59.53 -34.31 -38.40
C ARG A 9 58.91 -33.92 -39.74
N PRO A 10 57.82 -34.58 -40.18
CA PRO A 10 57.10 -34.20 -41.38
C PRO A 10 56.26 -32.95 -41.15
N ARG A 11 56.17 -32.12 -42.20
CA ARG A 11 55.42 -30.87 -42.27
C ARG A 11 53.95 -31.18 -42.58
N VAL A 12 53.12 -31.33 -41.55
CA VAL A 12 51.67 -31.54 -41.70
C VAL A 12 50.94 -30.20 -41.71
N ALA A 13 49.99 -30.08 -42.64
CA ALA A 13 49.18 -28.92 -42.96
C ALA A 13 48.44 -28.33 -41.73
N ARG A 14 48.42 -26.99 -41.63
CA ARG A 14 47.60 -26.25 -40.68
C ARG A 14 46.37 -25.66 -41.40
N PRO A 15 45.15 -26.18 -41.20
CA PRO A 15 43.96 -25.43 -41.55
C PRO A 15 43.67 -24.37 -40.46
N ARG A 16 43.43 -23.14 -40.91
CA ARG A 16 43.09 -21.94 -40.12
C ARG A 16 41.84 -22.18 -39.25
N LEU A 17 42.03 -22.65 -38.02
CA LEU A 17 41.03 -22.61 -36.95
C LEU A 17 41.08 -21.29 -36.17
N ARG A 18 40.77 -20.21 -36.88
CA ARG A 18 40.40 -18.91 -36.31
C ARG A 18 39.53 -18.28 -37.37
N GLN A 19 38.25 -18.03 -37.09
CA GLN A 19 37.34 -17.08 -37.78
C GLN A 19 35.89 -17.56 -38.02
N LEU A 20 35.35 -18.62 -37.37
CA LEU A 20 33.90 -18.92 -37.50
C LEU A 20 33.15 -19.15 -36.18
N ASN A 21 33.74 -18.80 -35.03
CA ASN A 21 33.05 -18.85 -33.73
C ASN A 21 32.18 -17.61 -33.43
N ALA A 22 32.02 -16.69 -34.37
CA ALA A 22 31.25 -15.45 -34.18
C ALA A 22 29.76 -15.57 -34.55
N TRP A 23 29.36 -16.56 -35.35
CA TRP A 23 27.98 -16.68 -35.83
C TRP A 23 27.07 -17.58 -34.99
N ARG A 24 27.62 -18.49 -34.17
CA ARG A 24 26.81 -19.41 -33.34
C ARG A 24 26.32 -18.80 -32.02
N ARG A 25 26.87 -17.65 -31.59
CA ARG A 25 26.46 -16.98 -30.35
C ARG A 25 25.29 -16.02 -30.48
N ARG A 26 24.83 -15.69 -31.70
CA ARG A 26 23.74 -14.70 -31.91
C ARG A 26 22.34 -15.29 -32.05
N ARG A 27 22.15 -16.61 -32.05
CA ARG A 27 20.83 -17.25 -32.25
C ARG A 27 20.30 -18.11 -31.08
N ALA A 28 20.94 -18.05 -29.91
CA ALA A 28 20.60 -18.93 -28.78
C ALA A 28 20.19 -18.18 -27.48
N MET A 29 19.80 -16.91 -27.56
CA MET A 29 19.32 -16.15 -26.40
C MET A 29 17.88 -15.61 -26.53
N THR A 30 17.14 -16.01 -27.57
CA THR A 30 15.77 -15.51 -27.81
C THR A 30 14.69 -16.61 -27.82
N ARG A 31 15.02 -17.82 -27.37
CA ARG A 31 14.06 -18.92 -27.23
C ARG A 31 14.13 -19.52 -25.83
N VAL A 32 13.51 -18.85 -24.88
CA VAL A 32 12.95 -19.37 -23.61
C VAL A 32 12.37 -18.11 -22.96
N TRP A 33 11.15 -18.17 -22.45
CA TRP A 33 10.23 -17.05 -22.13
C TRP A 33 9.26 -16.66 -23.25
N GLY A 34 8.52 -17.66 -23.72
CA GLY A 34 7.15 -17.46 -24.19
C GLY A 34 6.24 -17.10 -23.01
N MET A 35 6.29 -15.85 -22.55
CA MET A 35 5.19 -15.24 -21.80
C MET A 35 4.54 -14.20 -22.73
N LYS A 36 3.26 -14.41 -23.04
CA LYS A 36 2.49 -13.59 -23.97
C LYS A 36 2.49 -12.12 -23.47
N PRO A 37 2.98 -11.14 -24.25
CA PRO A 37 3.22 -9.76 -23.81
C PRO A 37 1.93 -8.93 -23.62
N THR A 38 0.75 -9.54 -23.73
CA THR A 38 -0.54 -8.85 -23.73
C THR A 38 -1.08 -8.54 -22.33
N HIS A 39 -0.67 -9.26 -21.28
CA HIS A 39 -1.18 -9.03 -19.91
C HIS A 39 -0.40 -7.97 -19.11
N ARG A 40 0.90 -7.81 -19.37
CA ARG A 40 1.74 -6.84 -18.65
C ARG A 40 1.40 -5.39 -19.02
N ARG A 41 0.93 -5.17 -20.25
CA ARG A 41 0.47 -3.86 -20.76
C ARG A 41 -0.96 -3.53 -20.28
N ARG A 42 -1.81 -4.54 -20.06
CA ARG A 42 -3.18 -4.39 -19.55
C ARG A 42 -3.24 -4.03 -18.05
N ILE A 43 -2.34 -4.60 -17.24
CA ILE A 43 -2.28 -4.32 -15.79
C ILE A 43 -1.73 -2.92 -15.50
N VAL A 44 -0.69 -2.47 -16.24
CA VAL A 44 -0.13 -1.11 -16.08
C VAL A 44 -1.12 -0.05 -16.59
N SER A 45 -1.91 -0.36 -17.63
CA SER A 45 -2.97 0.55 -18.11
C SER A 45 -4.14 0.67 -17.14
N PHE A 46 -4.52 -0.42 -16.45
CA PHE A 46 -5.62 -0.39 -15.47
C PHE A 46 -5.27 0.41 -14.21
N VAL A 47 -4.04 0.26 -13.70
CA VAL A 47 -3.55 1.03 -12.54
C VAL A 47 -3.40 2.51 -12.90
N SER A 48 -2.92 2.83 -14.11
CA SER A 48 -2.83 4.21 -14.59
C SER A 48 -4.20 4.86 -14.78
N CYS A 49 -5.21 4.12 -15.26
CA CYS A 49 -6.56 4.66 -15.46
C CYS A 49 -7.28 4.90 -14.12
N MET A 50 -7.04 4.05 -13.12
CA MET A 50 -7.61 4.21 -11.79
C MET A 50 -7.00 5.39 -11.02
N VAL A 51 -5.69 5.63 -11.16
CA VAL A 51 -5.02 6.81 -10.56
C VAL A 51 -5.47 8.12 -11.22
N VAL A 52 -5.66 8.14 -12.54
CA VAL A 52 -6.16 9.32 -13.26
C VAL A 52 -7.66 9.57 -12.96
N ALA A 53 -8.48 8.52 -12.88
CA ALA A 53 -9.90 8.65 -12.49
C ALA A 53 -10.06 9.17 -11.06
N PHE A 54 -9.19 8.77 -10.13
CA PHE A 54 -9.22 9.26 -8.76
C PHE A 54 -8.74 10.72 -8.64
N ALA A 55 -7.78 11.15 -9.48
CA ALA A 55 -7.32 12.54 -9.54
C ALA A 55 -8.36 13.48 -10.16
N VAL A 56 -9.14 13.03 -11.16
CA VAL A 56 -10.22 13.83 -11.77
C VAL A 56 -11.43 13.93 -10.85
N ALA A 57 -11.72 12.92 -10.03
CA ALA A 57 -12.82 12.94 -9.07
C ALA A 57 -12.62 13.90 -7.88
N PHE A 58 -11.39 14.38 -7.63
CA PHE A 58 -11.08 15.34 -6.57
C PHE A 58 -11.11 16.81 -7.02
N THR A 59 -11.33 17.10 -8.30
CA THR A 59 -11.55 18.46 -8.78
C THR A 59 -13.04 18.79 -8.70
N SER A 60 -13.54 18.99 -7.49
CA SER A 60 -14.87 19.60 -7.29
C SER A 60 -14.79 21.08 -7.64
N PRO A 61 -15.60 21.59 -8.58
CA PRO A 61 -15.83 23.03 -8.68
C PRO A 61 -16.65 23.46 -7.47
N ALA A 62 -16.08 24.32 -6.62
CA ALA A 62 -16.83 25.02 -5.60
C ALA A 62 -17.85 25.93 -6.30
N SER A 63 -19.10 25.50 -6.37
CA SER A 63 -20.22 26.36 -6.77
C SER A 63 -20.48 27.35 -5.64
N ALA A 64 -20.06 28.59 -5.84
CA ALA A 64 -20.39 29.72 -4.98
C ALA A 64 -21.88 30.06 -5.17
N ILE A 65 -22.72 29.64 -4.21
CA ILE A 65 -24.08 30.15 -4.07
C ILE A 65 -23.95 31.52 -3.39
N ALA A 66 -24.05 32.58 -4.18
CA ALA A 66 -24.17 33.94 -3.66
C ALA A 66 -25.63 34.20 -3.28
N ASP A 67 -26.02 33.80 -2.07
CA ASP A 67 -27.27 34.24 -1.46
C ASP A 67 -27.01 35.57 -0.76
N THR A 68 -27.32 36.67 -1.44
CA THR A 68 -27.40 38.00 -0.83
C THR A 68 -28.70 38.09 -0.05
N ASP A 69 -28.66 37.63 1.19
CA ASP A 69 -29.77 37.73 2.12
C ASP A 69 -29.25 38.33 3.42
N THR A 70 -30.02 39.28 3.93
CA THR A 70 -29.62 40.19 5.00
C THR A 70 -29.11 39.41 6.24
N PRO A 71 -27.86 39.64 6.70
CA PRO A 71 -27.22 38.82 7.74
C PRO A 71 -27.98 38.77 9.08
N ASP A 72 -28.78 39.80 9.40
CA ASP A 72 -29.38 39.96 10.72
C ASP A 72 -30.72 39.23 10.89
N ALA A 73 -31.45 38.94 9.80
CA ALA A 73 -32.76 38.27 9.91
C ALA A 73 -32.63 36.75 10.15
N ARG A 74 -31.52 36.12 9.73
CA ARG A 74 -31.29 34.67 9.89
C ARG A 74 -30.68 34.25 11.24
N GLN A 75 -30.24 35.20 12.06
CA GLN A 75 -29.55 34.89 13.32
C GLN A 75 -30.46 34.24 14.37
N ALA A 76 -31.78 34.27 14.18
CA ALA A 76 -32.73 33.57 15.04
C ALA A 76 -32.63 32.04 14.89
N ASP A 77 -32.37 31.55 13.67
CA ASP A 77 -32.24 30.12 13.41
C ASP A 77 -30.79 29.64 13.53
N PRO A 78 -30.57 28.42 14.04
CA PRO A 78 -29.23 27.86 14.12
C PRO A 78 -28.63 27.69 12.71
N ALA A 79 -27.39 28.12 12.53
CA ALA A 79 -26.71 28.00 11.24
C ALA A 79 -26.51 26.51 10.87
N PRO A 80 -26.50 26.16 9.57
CA PRO A 80 -26.16 24.81 9.13
C PRO A 80 -24.82 24.37 9.71
N GLY A 81 -24.80 23.26 10.46
CA GLY A 81 -23.58 22.75 11.12
C GLY A 81 -23.25 23.36 12.48
N GLU A 82 -23.98 24.37 12.96
CA GLU A 82 -23.74 25.01 14.28
C GLU A 82 -23.77 23.99 15.41
N ARG A 83 -24.83 23.18 15.48
CA ARG A 83 -25.00 22.15 16.53
C ARG A 83 -23.86 21.15 16.56
N ALA A 84 -23.37 20.74 15.39
CA ALA A 84 -22.27 19.79 15.29
C ALA A 84 -20.94 20.42 15.76
N LEU A 85 -20.72 21.70 15.46
CA LEU A 85 -19.52 22.42 15.88
C LEU A 85 -19.54 22.73 17.38
N VAL A 86 -20.65 23.25 17.91
CA VAL A 86 -20.75 23.56 19.36
C VAL A 86 -20.72 22.30 20.23
N GLY A 87 -21.19 21.16 19.72
CA GLY A 87 -21.08 19.86 20.41
C GLY A 87 -19.65 19.29 20.45
N ARG A 88 -18.74 19.79 19.61
CA ARG A 88 -17.32 19.40 19.62
C ARG A 88 -16.44 20.34 20.45
N LEU A 89 -17.00 21.45 20.92
CA LEU A 89 -16.27 22.48 21.67
C LEU A 89 -16.68 22.45 23.14
N VAL A 90 -15.72 22.39 24.05
CA VAL A 90 -15.89 22.47 25.51
C VAL A 90 -15.93 23.93 25.95
N ALA A 91 -16.86 24.27 26.84
CA ALA A 91 -17.01 25.62 27.36
C ALA A 91 -15.78 26.02 28.22
N PRO A 92 -15.07 27.12 27.91
CA PRO A 92 -13.86 27.55 28.65
C PRO A 92 -14.12 27.99 30.09
N CYS A 93 -15.38 28.19 30.48
CA CYS A 93 -15.76 28.61 31.83
C CYS A 93 -15.69 27.45 32.84
N CYS A 94 -16.09 26.24 32.45
CA CYS A 94 -16.21 25.10 33.36
C CYS A 94 -15.32 23.92 32.96
N TRP A 95 -14.91 23.81 31.69
CA TRP A 95 -14.11 22.69 31.16
C TRP A 95 -14.73 21.29 31.31
N GLN A 96 -16.00 21.21 31.72
CA GLN A 96 -16.69 19.96 32.02
C GLN A 96 -17.73 19.58 30.97
N GLN A 97 -18.31 20.60 30.32
CA GLN A 97 -19.45 20.45 29.42
C GLN A 97 -19.16 21.14 28.10
N THR A 98 -19.75 20.61 27.04
CA THR A 98 -19.70 21.16 25.69
C THR A 98 -20.58 22.41 25.55
N LEU A 99 -20.25 23.24 24.55
CA LEU A 99 -20.96 24.47 24.24
C LEU A 99 -22.39 24.20 23.78
N ASP A 100 -22.81 23.00 23.42
CA ASP A 100 -24.23 22.70 23.17
C ASP A 100 -25.03 22.49 24.47
N VAL A 101 -24.42 21.94 25.52
CA VAL A 101 -25.09 21.58 26.78
C VAL A 101 -25.01 22.69 27.83
N HIS A 102 -23.88 23.38 27.96
CA HIS A 102 -23.65 24.30 29.06
C HIS A 102 -24.39 25.63 28.88
N ALA A 103 -25.37 25.95 29.73
CA ALA A 103 -26.05 27.25 29.71
C ALA A 103 -25.30 28.29 30.55
N GLY A 104 -25.02 29.46 29.97
CA GLY A 104 -24.36 30.57 30.66
C GLY A 104 -23.96 31.69 29.71
N PRO A 105 -23.79 32.92 30.21
CA PRO A 105 -23.61 34.11 29.36
C PRO A 105 -22.38 34.04 28.46
N MET A 106 -21.30 33.40 28.94
CA MET A 106 -20.10 33.18 28.13
C MET A 106 -20.35 32.14 27.02
N ALA A 107 -21.04 31.04 27.32
CA ALA A 107 -21.36 30.03 26.32
C ALA A 107 -22.32 30.58 25.26
N ASP A 108 -23.30 31.37 25.67
CA ASP A 108 -24.24 32.02 24.75
C ASP A 108 -23.54 33.00 23.80
N ALA A 109 -22.61 33.80 24.31
CA ALA A 109 -21.79 34.68 23.48
C ALA A 109 -20.93 33.90 22.47
N LEU A 110 -20.35 32.77 22.87
CA LEU A 110 -19.57 31.92 21.98
C LEU A 110 -20.43 31.22 20.92
N ARG A 111 -21.64 30.76 21.26
CA ARG A 111 -22.58 30.20 20.28
C ARG A 111 -23.01 31.26 19.26
N ALA A 112 -23.31 32.47 19.72
CA ALA A 112 -23.65 33.59 18.85
C ALA A 112 -22.49 33.93 17.89
N GLU A 113 -21.26 33.90 18.39
CA GLU A 113 -20.06 34.08 17.55
C GLU A 113 -19.93 32.99 16.48
N VAL A 114 -20.05 31.71 16.87
CA VAL A 114 -20.02 30.58 15.95
C VAL A 114 -21.10 30.72 14.88
N ARG A 115 -22.33 31.05 15.28
CA ARG A 115 -23.46 31.24 14.36
C ARG A 115 -23.19 32.34 13.34
N ARG A 116 -22.69 33.50 13.79
CA ARG A 116 -22.35 34.62 12.89
C ARG A 116 -21.29 34.22 11.87
N ARG A 117 -20.24 33.51 12.31
CA ARG A 117 -19.15 33.07 11.42
C ARG A 117 -19.57 32.00 10.43
N LEU A 118 -20.43 31.06 10.86
CA LEU A 118 -21.02 30.07 9.95
C LEU A 118 -21.92 30.72 8.89
N TRP A 119 -22.73 31.72 9.29
CA TRP A 119 -23.52 32.51 8.32
C TRP A 119 -22.65 33.35 7.39
N ALA A 120 -21.48 33.79 7.84
CA ALA A 120 -20.49 34.44 6.99
C ALA A 120 -19.80 33.47 6.00
N GLY A 121 -20.12 32.17 6.05
CA GLY A 121 -19.57 31.16 5.15
C GLY A 121 -18.18 30.64 5.56
N GLU A 122 -17.74 30.91 6.80
CA GLU A 122 -16.50 30.34 7.30
C GLU A 122 -16.63 28.84 7.56
N ALA A 123 -15.58 28.08 7.22
CA ALA A 123 -15.55 26.64 7.45
C ALA A 123 -15.49 26.32 8.96
N ALA A 124 -16.21 25.28 9.39
CA ALA A 124 -16.29 24.89 10.79
C ALA A 124 -14.91 24.57 11.40
N GLU A 125 -14.01 23.99 10.60
CA GLU A 125 -12.63 23.66 10.98
C GLU A 125 -11.79 24.90 11.26
N VAL A 126 -12.02 25.99 10.51
CA VAL A 126 -11.33 27.27 10.70
C VAL A 126 -11.80 27.94 11.99
N ILE A 127 -13.11 27.90 12.26
CA ILE A 127 -13.69 28.39 13.50
C ILE A 127 -13.14 27.58 14.69
N GLU A 128 -13.14 26.26 14.60
CA GLU A 128 -12.60 25.36 15.63
C GLU A 128 -11.11 25.61 15.90
N ALA A 129 -10.31 25.80 14.84
CA ALA A 129 -8.89 26.10 14.96
C ALA A 129 -8.63 27.44 15.64
N ASP A 130 -9.41 28.47 15.32
CA ASP A 130 -9.32 29.79 15.97
C ASP A 130 -9.71 29.72 17.47
N PHE A 131 -10.77 28.99 17.82
CA PHE A 131 -11.12 28.75 19.22
C PHE A 131 -10.02 27.96 19.96
N THR A 132 -9.42 26.97 19.29
CA THR A 132 -8.30 26.20 19.83
C THR A 132 -7.04 27.06 20.00
N ALA A 133 -6.79 28.01 19.11
CA ALA A 133 -5.68 28.96 19.22
C ALA A 133 -5.89 29.94 20.38
N ARG A 134 -7.13 30.40 20.61
CA ARG A 134 -7.47 31.37 21.67
C ARG A 134 -7.54 30.77 23.07
N TYR A 135 -8.11 29.58 23.20
CA TYR A 135 -8.41 28.96 24.49
C TYR A 135 -7.59 27.68 24.77
N GLY A 136 -6.80 27.23 23.79
CA GLY A 136 -5.93 26.07 23.89
C GLY A 136 -6.58 24.74 23.48
N PRO A 137 -5.80 23.65 23.48
CA PRO A 137 -6.24 22.33 23.00
C PRO A 137 -7.37 21.70 23.82
N ARG A 138 -7.56 22.15 25.07
CA ARG A 138 -8.62 21.66 25.97
C ARG A 138 -10.03 22.06 25.55
N VAL A 139 -10.18 23.04 24.65
CA VAL A 139 -11.49 23.44 24.13
C VAL A 139 -12.05 22.41 23.16
N ARG A 140 -11.22 21.54 22.61
CA ARG A 140 -11.74 20.48 21.73
C ARG A 140 -12.20 19.28 22.57
N ALA A 141 -13.47 18.90 22.44
CA ALA A 141 -14.02 17.72 23.09
C ALA A 141 -13.40 16.43 22.53
N VAL A 142 -13.04 16.44 21.25
CA VAL A 142 -12.31 15.35 20.57
C VAL A 142 -10.89 15.83 20.33
N PRO A 143 -9.86 15.32 21.02
CA PRO A 143 -8.48 15.75 20.80
C PRO A 143 -8.05 15.46 19.36
N ASP A 144 -7.46 16.46 18.70
CA ASP A 144 -6.84 16.27 17.39
C ASP A 144 -5.66 15.31 17.48
N GLY A 145 -5.54 14.47 16.45
CA GLY A 145 -4.47 13.50 16.37
C GLY A 145 -4.78 12.25 17.19
N ASN A 146 -5.85 11.55 16.83
CA ASN A 146 -6.05 10.22 17.34
C ASN A 146 -4.87 9.34 16.87
N PRO A 147 -3.93 8.93 17.76
CA PRO A 147 -2.80 8.10 17.36
C PRO A 147 -3.29 6.78 16.77
N ILE A 148 -4.52 6.38 17.11
CA ILE A 148 -5.18 5.18 16.59
C ILE A 148 -5.38 5.27 15.07
N VAL A 149 -5.67 6.45 14.50
CA VAL A 149 -5.83 6.58 13.03
C VAL A 149 -4.48 6.38 12.34
N GLY A 150 -3.41 6.98 12.87
CA GLY A 150 -2.05 6.78 12.35
C GLY A 150 -1.58 5.33 12.51
N VAL A 151 -1.83 4.71 13.66
CA VAL A 151 -1.49 3.30 13.94
C VAL A 151 -2.29 2.34 13.07
N ALA A 152 -3.60 2.58 12.90
CA ALA A 152 -4.46 1.76 12.05
C ALA A 152 -4.01 1.82 10.59
N LEU A 153 -3.70 3.02 10.08
CA LEU A 153 -3.17 3.17 8.73
C LEU A 153 -1.80 2.49 8.59
N GLY A 154 -0.92 2.63 9.59
CA GLY A 154 0.36 1.94 9.64
C GLY A 154 0.22 0.42 9.60
N LEU A 155 -0.71 -0.15 10.37
CA LEU A 155 -1.02 -1.58 10.38
C LEU A 155 -1.57 -2.08 9.05
N VAL A 156 -2.45 -1.31 8.40
CA VAL A 156 -2.99 -1.66 7.07
C VAL A 156 -1.88 -1.69 6.03
N VAL A 157 -1.02 -0.67 6.01
CA VAL A 157 0.13 -0.60 5.09
C VAL A 157 1.09 -1.76 5.34
N LEU A 158 1.46 -2.02 6.60
CA LEU A 158 2.32 -3.13 6.97
C LEU A 158 1.73 -4.49 6.56
N SER A 159 0.43 -4.70 6.81
CA SER A 159 -0.26 -5.93 6.43
C SER A 159 -0.26 -6.13 4.92
N PHE A 160 -0.42 -5.05 4.14
CA PHE A 160 -0.38 -5.11 2.69
C PHE A 160 1.00 -5.54 2.17
N PHE A 161 2.08 -4.98 2.74
CA PHE A 161 3.44 -5.39 2.41
C PHE A 161 3.76 -6.82 2.86
N ALA A 162 3.32 -7.22 4.05
CA ALA A 162 3.49 -8.58 4.56
C ALA A 162 2.78 -9.62 3.67
N ALA A 163 1.51 -9.37 3.32
CA ALA A 163 0.74 -10.22 2.42
C ALA A 163 1.34 -10.27 1.01
N GLY A 164 1.76 -9.12 0.47
CA GLY A 164 2.44 -9.03 -0.82
C GLY A 164 3.78 -9.79 -0.84
N GLY A 165 4.59 -9.65 0.21
CA GLY A 165 5.84 -10.38 0.38
C GLY A 165 5.63 -11.89 0.46
N LEU A 166 4.69 -12.33 1.31
CA LEU A 166 4.33 -13.74 1.44
C LEU A 166 3.83 -14.32 0.11
N PHE A 167 2.98 -13.59 -0.60
CA PHE A 167 2.48 -14.01 -1.91
C PHE A 167 3.62 -14.22 -2.94
N VAL A 168 4.62 -13.32 -2.96
CA VAL A 168 5.79 -13.46 -3.84
C VAL A 168 6.63 -14.68 -3.48
N VAL A 169 6.87 -14.92 -2.19
CA VAL A 169 7.62 -16.08 -1.69
C VAL A 169 6.89 -17.38 -2.07
N VAL A 170 5.61 -17.50 -1.74
CA VAL A 170 4.78 -18.66 -2.08
C VAL A 170 4.73 -18.89 -3.59
N ARG A 171 4.57 -17.82 -4.38
CA ARG A 171 4.57 -17.93 -5.85
C ARG A 171 5.93 -18.36 -6.40
N ARG A 172 7.03 -17.96 -5.77
CA ARG A 172 8.39 -18.37 -6.15
C ARG A 172 8.63 -19.84 -5.81
N TRP A 173 8.22 -20.29 -4.63
CA TRP A 173 8.30 -21.70 -4.23
C TRP A 173 7.42 -22.59 -5.11
N ARG A 174 6.18 -22.19 -5.40
CA ARG A 174 5.31 -22.94 -6.32
C ARG A 174 5.85 -23.02 -7.74
N ARG A 175 6.58 -22.00 -8.22
CA ARG A 175 7.24 -22.06 -9.54
C ARG A 175 8.51 -22.91 -9.53
N ALA A 176 9.23 -22.97 -8.41
CA ALA A 176 10.36 -23.89 -8.25
C ALA A 176 9.88 -25.35 -8.12
N ALA A 177 8.73 -25.58 -7.49
CA ALA A 177 8.11 -26.90 -7.38
C ALA A 177 7.39 -27.34 -8.67
N GLY A 178 7.03 -26.40 -9.57
CA GLY A 178 6.29 -26.67 -10.81
C GLY A 178 7.06 -27.41 -11.92
N THR A 179 8.28 -27.86 -11.67
CA THR A 179 9.02 -28.78 -12.55
C THR A 179 8.98 -30.23 -12.08
N GLY A 180 8.39 -30.53 -10.92
CA GLY A 180 8.11 -31.89 -10.47
C GLY A 180 6.67 -32.26 -10.81
N ALA A 181 6.41 -32.70 -12.03
CA ALA A 181 5.30 -33.64 -12.23
C ALA A 181 5.53 -34.77 -11.23
N SER A 182 4.50 -35.12 -10.46
CA SER A 182 4.52 -36.25 -9.53
C SER A 182 4.70 -37.54 -10.34
N ALA A 183 5.94 -37.79 -10.77
CA ALA A 183 6.37 -39.13 -11.07
C ALA A 183 6.30 -39.91 -9.76
N PRO A 184 5.80 -41.15 -9.75
CA PRO A 184 5.94 -42.00 -8.58
C PRO A 184 7.41 -41.97 -8.14
N PRO A 185 7.72 -41.95 -6.84
CA PRO A 185 9.10 -41.94 -6.36
C PRO A 185 9.85 -43.02 -7.12
N SER A 186 10.84 -42.63 -7.93
CA SER A 186 11.68 -43.61 -8.61
C SER A 186 12.35 -44.46 -7.52
N GLU A 187 12.52 -45.77 -7.73
CA GLU A 187 13.23 -46.63 -6.76
C GLU A 187 14.59 -46.05 -6.33
N ALA A 188 15.22 -45.25 -7.19
CA ALA A 188 16.45 -44.50 -6.90
C ALA A 188 16.33 -43.37 -5.86
N ALA A 189 15.12 -43.00 -5.44
CA ALA A 189 14.85 -41.95 -4.47
C ALA A 189 14.37 -42.50 -3.11
N ARG A 190 14.17 -43.83 -3.00
CA ARG A 190 13.98 -44.51 -1.72
C ARG A 190 15.35 -44.69 -1.09
N ASP A 191 15.52 -44.18 0.12
CA ASP A 191 16.76 -44.37 0.87
C ASP A 191 16.60 -45.52 1.89
N ALA A 192 17.71 -45.88 2.54
CA ALA A 192 17.71 -46.93 3.56
C ALA A 192 16.83 -46.59 4.78
N TYR A 193 16.43 -45.33 4.94
CA TYR A 193 15.54 -44.90 6.03
C TYR A 193 14.09 -45.23 5.71
N ASP A 194 13.65 -45.02 4.47
CA ASP A 194 12.32 -45.40 4.00
C ASP A 194 12.08 -46.92 4.12
N GLU A 195 13.08 -47.74 3.77
CA GLU A 195 13.00 -49.20 3.89
C GLU A 195 12.85 -49.66 5.35
N ARG A 196 13.60 -49.04 6.27
CA ARG A 196 13.50 -49.32 7.70
C ARG A 196 12.13 -48.93 8.26
N LEU A 197 11.56 -47.82 7.80
CA LEU A 197 10.20 -47.42 8.18
C LEU A 197 9.17 -48.45 7.72
N ASP A 198 9.27 -48.93 6.48
CA ASP A 198 8.35 -49.95 5.93
C ASP A 198 8.46 -51.27 6.71
N ASP A 199 9.65 -51.64 7.19
CA ASP A 199 9.88 -52.82 8.03
C ASP A 199 9.27 -52.66 9.43
N GLU A 200 9.45 -51.50 10.07
CA GLU A 200 8.83 -51.16 11.36
C GLU A 200 7.29 -51.17 11.25
N LEU A 201 6.72 -50.61 10.17
CA LEU A 201 5.28 -50.63 9.89
C LEU A 201 4.74 -52.06 9.71
N ARG A 202 5.47 -52.91 8.97
CA ARG A 202 5.08 -54.31 8.80
C ARG A 202 5.08 -55.06 10.13
N ALA A 203 6.09 -54.84 10.97
CA ALA A 203 6.19 -55.44 12.30
C ALA A 203 5.08 -55.00 13.28
N MET A 204 4.55 -53.78 13.13
CA MET A 204 3.41 -53.30 13.93
C MET A 204 2.06 -53.80 13.42
N SER A 205 1.98 -54.19 12.15
CA SER A 205 0.73 -54.63 11.49
C SER A 205 0.48 -56.15 11.56
N SER A 206 1.45 -56.93 12.03
CA SER A 206 1.39 -58.39 12.24
C SER A 206 1.13 -58.75 13.70
#